data_AF-A0A1Y2UCP9-F1
#
_entry.id   AF-A0A1Y2UCP9-F1
#
_cell.length_a   1.000
_cell.length_b   1.000
_cell.length_c   1.000
_cell.angle_alpha   90.00
_cell.angle_beta   90.00
_cell.angle_gamma   90.00
#
_symmetry.space_group_name_H-M   'P 1'
#
loop_
_entity.id
_entity.type
_entity.pdbx_description
1 polymer ?
#
loop_
_entity_poly.entity_id
_entity_poly.type
_entity_poly.pdbx_seq_one_letter_code
_entity_poly.pdbx_strand_id
1 'polypeptide(L)'
;MSYSLSMIPDYYSVIDSLPSLLSPNGIIGVVDFYVQSQVDVNFRNYTGGLVNRHVNFFGRTFWRAWFDIDRVVLEPGRRDYLEYSFGTVLNINTRNYMLGAIPYYIWLGTSKRPSSSSFPHEIVEKVDALVTESPYLHPSNHRDALTRVVESAASEIRSKAFDAAIVNISSNLPLPSFFYQNNHYRIYYDDQLKKHTQFNDEYIYAFTWEDTRVDERILKLKSDDVVLAITSAGDNILSYALQSPARIYAVDLNPAQNHLLELKIAAYSSLPYEDFWKIFGEGKHPEFRSLLISKMSPHLSSRAFQYWLSNHHIFTKSKGGLYDTGGSKHGIRIFRWISRVFGCRSAVKQLLTAKTLNEQREIWRDKIRPALLSRLVSRFVVSQEAFLWTALGVPKNQLAIIEEDHAVSEAVCGPDATAKNTRSHAIWEYMVNTLDPMVESTHIAADNPYYLVCLDGKFSRNCHPDYLSPQAHARLSRPGAFDGLRIHTDEIDEVLARITPGTLTVAVVMDSMDWFDPGSNAAAAQVTKLNRALCMGGRVLLRSAGLRPWYLDEFERHGFVTKCHGKRSPGTCIDRVNMYASCWICTKQENLAPPTPEMESMVGAEISNLQI
;
A
#
# COMPACT_ATOMS: atom_id res chain seq x y z
N MET A 1 -9.41 28.61 16.56
CA MET A 1 -10.44 29.26 17.38
C MET A 1 -10.89 28.28 18.45
N SER A 2 -11.10 28.74 19.70
CA SER A 2 -11.48 27.86 20.83
C SER A 2 -12.98 27.82 21.11
N TYR A 3 -13.79 28.57 20.36
CA TYR A 3 -15.25 28.60 20.51
C TYR A 3 -15.93 27.74 19.43
N SER A 4 -17.00 27.03 19.81
CA SER A 4 -17.80 26.22 18.89
C SER A 4 -18.42 27.11 17.82
N LEU A 5 -18.05 26.88 16.54
CA LEU A 5 -18.55 27.67 15.41
C LEU A 5 -20.08 27.58 15.28
N SER A 6 -20.67 26.43 15.63
CA SER A 6 -22.11 26.21 15.64
C SER A 6 -22.88 27.09 16.66
N MET A 7 -22.19 27.64 17.66
CA MET A 7 -22.76 28.58 18.65
C MET A 7 -22.67 30.04 18.23
N ILE A 8 -21.97 30.38 17.15
CA ILE A 8 -21.85 31.75 16.67
C ILE A 8 -23.10 32.11 15.84
N PRO A 9 -23.85 33.17 16.19
CA PRO A 9 -25.01 33.61 15.41
C PRO A 9 -24.61 34.03 13.99
N ASP A 10 -23.67 34.97 13.88
CA ASP A 10 -23.16 35.51 12.61
C ASP A 10 -22.01 34.67 12.03
N TYR A 11 -22.22 33.36 11.95
CA TYR A 11 -21.22 32.38 11.54
C TYR A 11 -20.52 32.74 10.21
N TYR A 12 -21.28 33.08 9.18
CA TYR A 12 -20.74 33.36 7.85
C TYR A 12 -19.84 34.60 7.87
N SER A 13 -20.28 35.69 8.52
CA SER A 13 -19.49 36.92 8.67
C SER A 13 -18.17 36.68 9.40
N VAL A 14 -18.19 35.82 10.44
CA VAL A 14 -16.95 35.43 11.12
C VAL A 14 -16.04 34.67 10.16
N ILE A 15 -16.54 33.65 9.45
CA ILE A 15 -15.75 32.89 8.48
C ILE A 15 -15.17 33.78 7.38
N ASP A 16 -15.94 34.74 6.86
CA ASP A 16 -15.50 35.64 5.79
C ASP A 16 -14.43 36.64 6.24
N SER A 17 -14.41 36.98 7.53
CA SER A 17 -13.38 37.87 8.09
C SER A 17 -12.03 37.18 8.28
N LEU A 18 -12.04 35.87 8.57
CA LEU A 18 -10.85 35.11 8.95
C LEU A 18 -9.74 35.07 7.88
N PRO A 19 -10.00 34.93 6.57
CA PRO A 19 -8.96 34.98 5.54
C PRO A 19 -8.13 36.27 5.57
N SER A 20 -8.74 37.41 5.93
CA SER A 20 -8.05 38.70 6.03
C SER A 20 -7.14 38.81 7.26
N LEU A 21 -7.42 38.00 8.29
CA LEU A 21 -6.69 37.97 9.55
C LEU A 21 -5.61 36.86 9.58
N LEU A 22 -5.75 35.86 8.71
CA LEU A 22 -4.84 34.73 8.65
C LEU A 22 -3.56 35.13 7.93
N SER A 23 -2.41 34.83 8.53
CA SER A 23 -1.13 34.98 7.83
C SER A 23 -1.07 34.03 6.61
N PRO A 24 -0.24 34.32 5.60
CA PRO A 24 -0.16 33.46 4.41
C PRO A 24 0.16 31.98 4.72
N ASN A 25 0.94 31.72 5.78
CA ASN A 25 1.27 30.38 6.27
C ASN A 25 0.49 30.00 7.54
N GLY A 26 -0.59 30.73 7.83
CA GLY A 26 -1.39 30.54 9.03
C GLY A 26 -2.20 29.25 8.97
N ILE A 27 -2.44 28.68 10.14
CA ILE A 27 -3.28 27.50 10.32
C ILE A 27 -4.49 27.87 11.18
N ILE A 28 -5.66 27.41 10.77
CA ILE A 28 -6.91 27.55 11.51
C ILE A 28 -7.29 26.18 12.05
N GLY A 29 -7.41 26.07 13.37
CA GLY A 29 -7.99 24.91 14.04
C GLY A 29 -9.44 25.16 14.45
N VAL A 30 -10.30 24.19 14.16
CA VAL A 30 -11.72 24.15 14.53
C VAL A 30 -12.03 22.81 15.19
N VAL A 31 -12.72 22.87 16.33
CA VAL A 31 -13.35 21.71 16.96
C VAL A 31 -14.81 22.04 17.17
N ASP A 32 -15.70 21.29 16.53
CA ASP A 32 -17.12 21.61 16.56
C ASP A 32 -18.00 20.38 16.32
N PHE A 33 -19.29 20.52 16.61
CA PHE A 33 -20.31 19.50 16.39
C PHE A 33 -20.81 19.53 14.95
N TYR A 34 -21.34 18.41 14.48
CA TYR A 34 -21.87 18.33 13.12
C TYR A 34 -22.91 17.22 12.96
N VAL A 35 -23.68 17.29 11.88
CA VAL A 35 -24.60 16.24 11.45
C VAL A 35 -24.68 16.28 9.93
N GLN A 36 -24.17 15.26 9.24
CA GLN A 36 -24.12 15.26 7.77
C GLN A 36 -24.47 13.88 7.20
N SER A 37 -25.19 13.86 6.08
CA SER A 37 -25.40 12.65 5.29
C SER A 37 -24.18 12.39 4.40
N GLN A 38 -23.98 11.13 4.02
CA GLN A 38 -22.94 10.77 3.05
C GLN A 38 -23.28 11.35 1.66
N VAL A 39 -24.57 11.40 1.34
CA VAL A 39 -25.10 11.98 0.09
C VAL A 39 -24.70 13.45 -0.08
N ASP A 40 -24.63 14.21 1.02
CA ASP A 40 -24.36 15.65 0.99
C ASP A 40 -22.89 15.98 0.66
N VAL A 41 -21.99 15.01 0.81
CA VAL A 41 -20.54 15.22 0.74
C VAL A 41 -19.84 14.34 -0.30
N ASN A 42 -20.55 13.38 -0.87
CA ASN A 42 -20.00 12.39 -1.81
C ASN A 42 -19.54 12.95 -3.15
N PHE A 43 -19.85 14.19 -3.50
CA PHE A 43 -19.42 14.80 -4.77
C PHE A 43 -18.21 15.72 -4.60
N ARG A 44 -17.62 15.79 -3.39
CA ARG A 44 -16.58 16.77 -3.05
C ARG A 44 -15.21 16.12 -2.89
N ASN A 45 -14.26 16.57 -3.70
CA ASN A 45 -12.88 16.10 -3.74
C ASN A 45 -11.89 16.96 -2.90
N TYR A 46 -12.31 18.11 -2.38
CA TYR A 46 -11.47 19.06 -1.62
C TYR A 46 -11.54 18.88 -0.11
N THR A 47 -12.25 17.86 0.36
CA THR A 47 -12.33 17.54 1.80
C THR A 47 -11.06 16.82 2.26
N GLY A 48 -10.77 16.88 3.56
CA GLY A 48 -9.68 16.11 4.16
C GLY A 48 -9.98 14.61 4.31
N GLY A 49 -11.18 14.17 3.97
CA GLY A 49 -11.62 12.78 4.05
C GLY A 49 -12.95 12.59 4.76
N LEU A 50 -13.48 11.37 4.62
CA LEU A 50 -14.88 11.05 4.93
C LEU A 50 -15.03 9.97 5.99
N VAL A 51 -13.94 9.48 6.58
CA VAL A 51 -13.98 8.44 7.62
C VAL A 51 -14.84 8.90 8.78
N ASN A 52 -15.85 8.11 9.14
CA ASN A 52 -16.84 8.41 10.19
C ASN A 52 -17.63 9.71 9.98
N ARG A 53 -17.62 10.31 8.78
CA ARG A 53 -18.37 11.56 8.52
C ARG A 53 -19.87 11.31 8.49
N HIS A 54 -20.34 10.20 7.95
CA HIS A 54 -21.76 9.89 7.89
C HIS A 54 -22.43 9.84 9.28
N VAL A 55 -23.59 10.50 9.40
CA VAL A 55 -24.53 10.35 10.51
C VAL A 55 -25.85 9.86 9.92
N ASN A 56 -26.41 8.78 10.46
CA ASN A 56 -27.67 8.22 9.97
C ASN A 56 -28.87 9.17 10.18
N PHE A 57 -29.99 8.92 9.52
CA PHE A 57 -31.17 9.78 9.56
C PHE A 57 -31.63 10.10 11.01
N PHE A 58 -31.81 9.07 11.83
CA PHE A 58 -32.26 9.24 13.22
C PHE A 58 -31.30 10.09 14.05
N GLY A 59 -29.99 9.84 13.93
CA GLY A 59 -28.97 10.62 14.62
C GLY A 59 -28.94 12.07 14.17
N ARG A 60 -29.09 12.34 12.86
CA ARG A 60 -29.18 13.73 12.36
C ARG A 60 -30.40 14.44 12.93
N THR A 61 -31.58 13.82 12.89
CA THR A 61 -32.82 14.42 13.40
C THR A 61 -32.74 14.66 14.90
N PHE A 62 -32.30 13.65 15.67
CA PHE A 62 -32.18 13.73 17.11
C PHE A 62 -31.20 14.82 17.54
N TRP A 63 -29.97 14.81 17.01
CA TRP A 63 -28.96 15.79 17.42
C TRP A 63 -29.29 17.20 16.98
N ARG A 64 -29.90 17.41 15.81
CA ARG A 64 -30.40 18.75 15.43
C ARG A 64 -31.40 19.27 16.45
N ALA A 65 -32.43 18.47 16.77
CA ALA A 65 -33.45 18.87 17.73
C ALA A 65 -32.86 19.10 19.13
N TRP A 66 -31.93 18.25 19.57
CA TRP A 66 -31.27 18.39 20.87
C TRP A 66 -30.52 19.71 21.00
N PHE A 67 -29.68 20.04 20.02
CA PHE A 67 -28.87 21.26 20.06
C PHE A 67 -29.70 22.53 19.82
N ASP A 68 -30.82 22.42 19.09
CA ASP A 68 -31.74 23.54 18.87
C ASP A 68 -32.40 24.03 20.16
N ILE A 69 -32.59 23.16 21.16
CA ILE A 69 -33.06 23.54 22.51
C ILE A 69 -32.15 24.60 23.14
N ASP A 70 -30.84 24.51 22.92
CA ASP A 70 -29.82 25.45 23.39
C ASP A 70 -29.48 26.53 22.36
N ARG A 71 -30.29 26.67 21.29
CA ARG A 71 -30.08 27.58 20.15
C ARG A 71 -28.76 27.36 19.41
N VAL A 72 -28.25 26.14 19.41
CA VAL A 72 -27.05 25.75 18.68
C VAL A 72 -27.45 25.13 17.34
N VAL A 73 -27.00 25.76 16.26
CA VAL A 73 -27.45 25.40 14.91
C VAL A 73 -26.50 24.39 14.28
N LEU A 74 -26.91 23.11 14.27
CA LEU A 74 -26.18 22.01 13.64
C LEU A 74 -26.56 21.80 12.17
N GLU A 75 -26.41 22.83 11.34
CA GLU A 75 -26.67 22.70 9.91
C GLU A 75 -25.43 22.17 9.13
N PRO A 76 -25.59 21.16 8.23
CA PRO A 76 -24.52 20.65 7.38
C PRO A 76 -23.76 21.76 6.65
N GLY A 77 -24.50 22.77 6.17
CA GLY A 77 -23.98 23.87 5.38
C GLY A 77 -22.92 24.71 6.10
N ARG A 78 -22.91 24.74 7.44
CA ARG A 78 -21.87 25.47 8.19
C ARG A 78 -20.51 24.84 7.96
N ARG A 79 -20.35 23.54 8.23
CA ARG A 79 -19.08 22.86 7.97
C ARG A 79 -18.68 22.91 6.49
N ASP A 80 -19.65 22.84 5.60
CA ASP A 80 -19.41 22.91 4.16
C ASP A 80 -18.85 24.26 3.74
N TYR A 81 -19.37 25.34 4.32
CA TYR A 81 -18.87 26.68 4.09
C TYR A 81 -17.46 26.86 4.65
N LEU A 82 -17.15 26.31 5.83
CA LEU A 82 -15.79 26.28 6.37
C LEU A 82 -14.83 25.59 5.39
N GLU A 83 -15.17 24.38 4.94
CA GLU A 83 -14.33 23.59 4.03
C GLU A 83 -14.30 24.16 2.60
N TYR A 84 -15.22 25.07 2.23
CA TYR A 84 -15.21 25.81 0.96
C TYR A 84 -14.37 27.10 1.02
N SER A 85 -14.37 27.76 2.18
CA SER A 85 -13.69 29.04 2.40
C SER A 85 -12.19 28.87 2.66
N PHE A 86 -11.74 27.66 3.00
CA PHE A 86 -10.35 27.35 3.34
C PHE A 86 -9.86 26.06 2.69
N GLY A 87 -8.53 25.92 2.58
CA GLY A 87 -7.89 24.66 2.23
C GLY A 87 -7.87 23.73 3.43
N THR A 88 -8.22 22.45 3.25
CA THR A 88 -8.17 21.46 4.33
C THR A 88 -6.80 20.80 4.40
N VAL A 89 -6.13 20.91 5.56
CA VAL A 89 -4.83 20.27 5.83
C VAL A 89 -5.03 18.88 6.42
N LEU A 90 -5.74 18.80 7.55
CA LEU A 90 -6.09 17.55 8.23
C LEU A 90 -7.51 17.65 8.78
N ASN A 91 -8.24 16.54 8.79
CA ASN A 91 -9.51 16.46 9.50
C ASN A 91 -9.68 15.13 10.23
N ILE A 92 -10.58 15.11 11.22
CA ILE A 92 -11.01 13.93 11.97
C ILE A 92 -12.51 14.06 12.21
N ASN A 93 -13.24 12.97 12.06
CA ASN A 93 -14.63 12.86 12.47
C ASN A 93 -14.76 11.75 13.53
N THR A 94 -15.43 12.03 14.65
CA THR A 94 -15.54 11.08 15.75
C THR A 94 -16.80 11.33 16.58
N ARG A 95 -17.04 10.52 17.60
CA ARG A 95 -18.24 10.55 18.45
C ARG A 95 -17.83 10.64 19.91
N ASN A 96 -18.50 11.50 20.67
CA ASN A 96 -18.36 11.54 22.12
C ASN A 96 -19.34 10.54 22.74
N TYR A 97 -18.86 9.32 23.02
CA TYR A 97 -19.68 8.24 23.58
C TYR A 97 -20.09 8.47 25.04
N MET A 98 -19.38 9.31 25.81
CA MET A 98 -19.78 9.63 27.18
C MET A 98 -21.07 10.45 27.23
N LEU A 99 -21.36 11.21 26.16
CA LEU A 99 -22.53 12.06 26.03
C LEU A 99 -23.53 11.52 25.00
N GLY A 100 -23.63 10.20 24.84
CA GLY A 100 -24.62 9.58 23.94
C GLY A 100 -24.19 9.43 22.48
N ALA A 101 -22.88 9.52 22.20
CA ALA A 101 -22.29 9.46 20.85
C ALA A 101 -22.55 10.73 20.01
N ILE A 102 -22.45 11.91 20.62
CA ILE A 102 -22.54 13.20 19.92
C ILE A 102 -21.46 13.28 18.82
N PRO A 103 -21.82 13.56 17.55
CA PRO A 103 -20.86 13.77 16.49
C PRO A 103 -20.12 15.09 16.58
N TYR A 104 -18.79 15.01 16.55
CA TYR A 104 -17.91 16.17 16.46
C TYR A 104 -16.77 15.93 15.47
N TYR A 105 -16.18 17.01 15.00
CA TYR A 105 -15.04 16.99 14.12
C TYR A 105 -13.91 17.88 14.67
N ILE A 106 -12.69 17.51 14.31
CA ILE A 106 -11.50 18.33 14.49
C ILE A 106 -10.99 18.60 13.09
N TRP A 107 -10.84 19.87 12.73
CA TRP A 107 -10.41 20.29 11.41
C TRP A 107 -9.28 21.29 11.53
N LEU A 108 -8.24 21.08 10.72
CA LEU A 108 -7.14 21.98 10.50
C LEU A 108 -7.18 22.43 9.05
N GLY A 109 -7.22 23.74 8.85
CA GLY A 109 -7.12 24.32 7.51
C GLY A 109 -6.17 25.48 7.44
N THR A 110 -6.04 26.00 6.23
CA THR A 110 -5.16 27.10 5.89
C THR A 110 -5.82 27.96 4.81
N SER A 111 -5.12 29.01 4.36
CA SER A 111 -5.58 29.84 3.25
C SER A 111 -6.02 28.98 2.06
N LYS A 112 -7.19 29.31 1.50
CA LYS A 112 -7.74 28.64 0.31
C LYS A 112 -6.75 28.61 -0.85
N ARG A 113 -5.96 29.67 -0.99
CA ARG A 113 -4.87 29.77 -1.96
C ARG A 113 -3.54 29.65 -1.21
N PRO A 114 -2.72 28.63 -1.49
CA PRO A 114 -1.42 28.50 -0.84
C PRO A 114 -0.55 29.72 -1.18
N SER A 115 0.23 30.15 -0.22
CA SER A 115 1.01 31.40 -0.19
C SER A 115 2.25 31.44 -1.09
N SER A 116 2.61 30.32 -1.73
CA SER A 116 3.91 30.15 -2.40
C SER A 116 3.97 30.63 -3.85
N SER A 117 2.89 31.20 -4.41
CA SER A 117 2.92 31.84 -5.73
C SER A 117 1.85 32.93 -5.86
N SER A 118 2.13 33.93 -6.69
CA SER A 118 1.15 34.97 -7.03
C SER A 118 -0.03 34.42 -7.85
N PHE A 119 0.09 33.19 -8.37
CA PHE A 119 -0.92 32.52 -9.19
C PHE A 119 -1.11 31.04 -8.78
N PRO A 120 -2.34 30.59 -8.49
CA PRO A 120 -2.65 29.19 -8.16
C PRO A 120 -2.13 28.15 -9.17
N HIS A 121 -2.04 28.53 -10.46
CA HIS A 121 -1.51 27.67 -11.52
C HIS A 121 -0.04 27.28 -11.29
N GLU A 122 0.81 28.16 -10.77
CA GLU A 122 2.23 27.85 -10.54
C GLU A 122 2.44 26.79 -9.45
N ILE A 123 1.60 26.76 -8.41
CA ILE A 123 1.65 25.69 -7.39
C ILE A 123 1.20 24.37 -7.99
N VAL A 124 0.13 24.39 -8.77
CA VAL A 124 -0.39 23.18 -9.43
C VAL A 124 0.63 22.62 -10.41
N GLU A 125 1.26 23.46 -11.23
CA GLU A 125 2.32 23.07 -12.15
C GLU A 125 3.58 22.60 -11.42
N LYS A 126 3.99 23.28 -10.33
CA LYS A 126 5.14 22.86 -9.52
C LYS A 126 4.90 21.50 -8.87
N VAL A 127 3.72 21.30 -8.30
CA VAL A 127 3.34 20.02 -7.67
C VAL A 127 3.20 18.94 -8.73
N ASP A 128 2.59 19.24 -9.88
CA ASP A 128 2.50 18.31 -11.01
C ASP A 128 3.89 17.90 -11.48
N ALA A 129 4.80 18.85 -11.71
CA ALA A 129 6.20 18.57 -12.07
C ALA A 129 6.92 17.74 -11.00
N LEU A 130 6.69 18.01 -9.69
CA LEU A 130 7.25 17.16 -8.63
C LEU A 130 6.70 15.73 -8.69
N VAL A 131 5.42 15.57 -9.05
CA VAL A 131 4.74 14.27 -9.12
C VAL A 131 5.14 13.49 -10.39
N THR A 132 5.26 14.16 -11.53
CA THR A 132 5.50 13.55 -12.84
C THR A 132 6.99 13.50 -13.22
N GLU A 133 7.82 14.49 -12.82
CA GLU A 133 9.22 14.65 -13.24
C GLU A 133 10.23 14.72 -12.08
N SER A 134 11.50 14.40 -12.37
CA SER A 134 12.61 14.34 -11.41
C SER A 134 12.96 15.71 -10.78
N PRO A 135 13.15 15.82 -9.44
CA PRO A 135 13.47 17.09 -8.76
C PRO A 135 14.84 17.70 -9.14
N TYR A 136 15.65 17.01 -9.96
CA TYR A 136 16.95 17.52 -10.42
C TYR A 136 16.85 18.50 -11.61
N LEU A 137 15.68 18.65 -12.22
CA LEU A 137 15.41 19.68 -13.22
C LEU A 137 14.88 20.95 -12.51
N HIS A 138 15.72 21.57 -11.69
CA HIS A 138 15.48 22.93 -11.19
C HIS A 138 16.31 23.91 -12.05
N PRO A 139 15.78 24.50 -13.15
CA PRO A 139 16.46 25.60 -13.81
C PRO A 139 16.18 26.89 -13.05
N SER A 140 17.25 27.56 -12.65
CA SER A 140 17.27 28.76 -11.81
C SER A 140 16.64 30.02 -12.44
N ASN A 141 16.00 29.92 -13.61
CA ASN A 141 15.52 31.07 -14.39
C ASN A 141 14.06 30.89 -14.82
N HIS A 142 13.16 31.41 -13.99
CA HIS A 142 11.69 31.27 -14.09
C HIS A 142 11.02 31.98 -15.29
N ARG A 143 11.74 32.73 -16.13
CA ARG A 143 11.10 33.55 -17.19
C ARG A 143 11.17 32.96 -18.59
N ASP A 144 12.23 32.23 -18.95
CA ASP A 144 12.41 31.71 -20.32
C ASP A 144 11.89 30.28 -20.51
N ALA A 145 11.64 29.55 -19.41
CA ALA A 145 11.09 28.20 -19.45
C ALA A 145 9.57 28.19 -19.67
N LEU A 146 8.85 29.14 -19.05
CA LEU A 146 7.40 29.25 -19.16
C LEU A 146 6.94 29.48 -20.61
N THR A 147 7.70 30.27 -21.38
CA THR A 147 7.38 30.57 -22.78
C THR A 147 7.56 29.35 -23.70
N ARG A 148 8.50 28.45 -23.38
CA ARG A 148 8.69 27.19 -24.14
C ARG A 148 7.69 26.10 -23.77
N VAL A 149 7.21 26.08 -22.52
CA VAL A 149 6.18 25.14 -22.04
C VAL A 149 4.85 25.36 -22.77
N VAL A 150 4.47 26.63 -22.98
CA VAL A 150 3.21 27.00 -23.64
C VAL A 150 3.16 26.59 -25.13
N GLU A 151 4.31 26.50 -25.82
CA GLU A 151 4.36 26.10 -27.24
C GLU A 151 4.34 24.58 -27.47
N SER A 152 4.57 23.75 -26.43
CA SER A 152 4.61 22.28 -26.54
C SER A 152 3.33 21.55 -26.11
N ALA A 153 2.29 22.30 -25.73
CA ALA A 153 1.09 21.86 -25.00
C ALA A 153 0.11 20.92 -25.75
N ALA A 154 0.57 20.19 -26.78
CA ALA A 154 -0.22 19.19 -27.49
C ALA A 154 -0.05 17.74 -26.97
N SER A 155 0.82 17.47 -25.97
CA SER A 155 1.10 16.08 -25.51
C SER A 155 1.73 15.95 -24.11
N GLU A 156 1.31 16.73 -23.10
CA GLU A 156 1.90 16.60 -21.75
C GLU A 156 1.14 15.59 -20.87
N ILE A 157 1.86 14.60 -20.34
CA ILE A 157 1.36 13.63 -19.36
C ILE A 157 1.12 14.36 -18.03
N ARG A 158 -0.15 14.45 -17.59
CA ARG A 158 -0.54 15.15 -16.36
C ARG A 158 -0.91 14.19 -15.22
N SER A 159 -0.67 14.61 -13.98
CA SER A 159 -1.08 13.84 -12.79
C SER A 159 -2.57 13.96 -12.50
N LYS A 160 -3.13 12.98 -11.79
CA LYS A 160 -4.53 13.06 -11.30
C LYS A 160 -4.74 14.25 -10.35
N ALA A 161 -3.69 14.64 -9.62
CA ALA A 161 -3.72 15.82 -8.77
C ALA A 161 -3.94 17.09 -9.60
N PHE A 162 -3.23 17.22 -10.72
CA PHE A 162 -3.39 18.33 -11.68
C PHE A 162 -4.81 18.37 -12.23
N ASP A 163 -5.32 17.25 -12.74
CA ASP A 163 -6.67 17.15 -13.30
C ASP A 163 -7.72 17.63 -12.28
N ALA A 164 -7.64 17.16 -11.03
CA ALA A 164 -8.55 17.58 -9.96
C ALA A 164 -8.37 19.05 -9.55
N ALA A 165 -7.15 19.57 -9.57
CA ALA A 165 -6.87 20.96 -9.24
C ALA A 165 -7.47 21.92 -10.28
N ILE A 166 -7.34 21.62 -11.57
CA ILE A 166 -7.90 22.46 -12.64
C ILE A 166 -9.43 22.56 -12.53
N VAL A 167 -10.12 21.44 -12.32
CA VAL A 167 -11.57 21.41 -12.12
C VAL A 167 -12.01 22.24 -10.89
N ASN A 168 -11.24 22.15 -9.81
CA ASN A 168 -11.54 22.90 -8.59
C ASN A 168 -11.28 24.40 -8.77
N ILE A 169 -10.16 24.79 -9.39
CA ILE A 169 -9.83 26.18 -9.67
C ILE A 169 -10.89 26.82 -10.57
N SER A 170 -11.30 26.14 -11.65
CA SER A 170 -12.33 26.66 -12.57
C SER A 170 -13.68 26.86 -11.89
N SER A 171 -13.96 26.06 -10.86
CA SER A 171 -15.19 26.12 -10.07
C SER A 171 -15.08 26.97 -8.80
N ASN A 172 -13.95 27.68 -8.61
CA ASN A 172 -13.62 28.44 -7.40
C ASN A 172 -13.74 27.61 -6.11
N LEU A 173 -13.46 26.31 -6.18
CA LEU A 173 -13.38 25.39 -5.06
C LEU A 173 -11.94 25.36 -4.51
N PRO A 174 -11.73 25.01 -3.22
CA PRO A 174 -10.40 24.73 -2.70
C PRO A 174 -9.75 23.56 -3.43
N LEU A 175 -8.42 23.48 -3.38
CA LEU A 175 -7.70 22.34 -3.93
C LEU A 175 -7.96 21.08 -3.09
N PRO A 176 -7.72 19.88 -3.63
CA PRO A 176 -7.63 18.66 -2.83
C PRO A 176 -6.69 18.82 -1.62
N SER A 177 -7.00 18.16 -0.50
CA SER A 177 -6.19 18.24 0.73
C SER A 177 -4.70 17.91 0.53
N PHE A 178 -4.39 17.11 -0.49
CA PHE A 178 -3.03 16.83 -0.96
C PHE A 178 -2.17 18.08 -1.15
N PHE A 179 -2.72 19.18 -1.69
CA PHE A 179 -1.97 20.41 -2.01
C PHE A 179 -1.64 21.26 -0.78
N TYR A 180 -2.19 20.93 0.39
CA TYR A 180 -1.97 21.67 1.63
C TYR A 180 -1.14 20.87 2.64
N GLN A 181 -0.58 19.71 2.22
CA GLN A 181 0.24 18.85 3.07
C GLN A 181 1.71 19.28 3.03
N ASN A 182 2.44 18.99 4.11
CA ASN A 182 3.88 19.29 4.17
C ASN A 182 4.69 18.40 3.21
N ASN A 183 4.24 17.16 3.02
CA ASN A 183 4.93 16.18 2.19
C ASN A 183 3.96 15.66 1.12
N HIS A 184 4.42 15.58 -0.13
CA HIS A 184 3.61 15.19 -1.28
C HIS A 184 3.94 13.76 -1.76
N TYR A 185 4.25 12.86 -0.81
CA TYR A 185 4.60 11.47 -1.14
C TYR A 185 3.38 10.67 -1.60
N ARG A 186 2.21 10.88 -0.99
CA ARG A 186 0.95 10.20 -1.36
C ARG A 186 0.23 10.99 -2.44
N ILE A 187 0.20 10.45 -3.65
CA ILE A 187 -0.44 11.11 -4.80
C ILE A 187 -1.95 11.12 -4.61
N TYR A 188 -2.58 12.23 -5.01
CA TYR A 188 -4.03 12.38 -4.98
C TYR A 188 -4.71 11.22 -5.71
N TYR A 189 -5.75 10.67 -5.07
CA TYR A 189 -6.64 9.65 -5.60
C TYR A 189 -8.06 9.93 -5.09
N ASP A 190 -9.06 9.46 -5.83
CA ASP A 190 -10.46 9.53 -5.41
C ASP A 190 -10.85 8.24 -4.68
N ASP A 191 -10.73 8.23 -3.37
CA ASP A 191 -11.14 7.13 -2.49
C ASP A 191 -12.62 6.76 -2.51
N GLN A 192 -13.49 7.50 -3.19
CA GLN A 192 -14.91 7.15 -3.30
C GLN A 192 -15.15 6.14 -4.42
N LEU A 193 -14.17 5.93 -5.30
CA LEU A 193 -14.28 4.95 -6.37
C LEU A 193 -14.38 3.54 -5.79
N LYS A 194 -15.31 2.75 -6.34
CA LYS A 194 -15.56 1.36 -5.90
C LYS A 194 -14.30 0.51 -5.86
N LYS A 195 -13.38 0.73 -6.81
CA LYS A 195 -12.09 0.03 -6.89
C LYS A 195 -11.20 0.23 -5.65
N HIS A 196 -11.39 1.31 -4.91
CA HIS A 196 -10.65 1.57 -3.66
C HIS A 196 -11.41 1.16 -2.41
N THR A 197 -12.76 1.15 -2.44
CA THR A 197 -13.59 0.79 -1.28
C THR A 197 -13.83 -0.71 -1.13
N GLN A 198 -13.57 -1.51 -2.16
CA GLN A 198 -13.82 -2.97 -2.18
C GLN A 198 -13.09 -3.76 -1.08
N PHE A 199 -12.04 -3.19 -0.48
CA PHE A 199 -11.23 -3.84 0.56
C PHE A 199 -11.74 -3.62 2.00
N ASN A 200 -12.88 -2.94 2.19
CA ASN A 200 -13.49 -2.69 3.51
C ASN A 200 -12.52 -2.03 4.53
N ASP A 201 -11.70 -1.09 4.09
CA ASP A 201 -10.69 -0.40 4.90
C ASP A 201 -9.70 -1.34 5.64
N GLU A 202 -9.47 -2.54 5.10
CA GLU A 202 -8.51 -3.49 5.65
C GLU A 202 -7.32 -3.67 4.68
N TYR A 203 -6.10 -3.50 5.18
CA TYR A 203 -4.90 -3.91 4.44
C TYR A 203 -4.77 -5.43 4.48
N ILE A 204 -4.25 -6.02 3.41
CA ILE A 204 -4.12 -7.48 3.30
C ILE A 204 -2.88 -7.96 4.04
N TYR A 205 -1.76 -7.25 3.89
CA TYR A 205 -0.45 -7.69 4.39
C TYR A 205 0.14 -6.68 5.37
N ALA A 206 0.52 -7.15 6.57
CA ALA A 206 1.24 -6.34 7.57
C ALA A 206 2.77 -6.35 7.37
N PHE A 207 3.28 -7.28 6.57
CA PHE A 207 4.67 -7.48 6.18
C PHE A 207 4.73 -8.14 4.80
N THR A 208 5.87 -8.06 4.11
CA THR A 208 6.06 -8.63 2.76
C THR A 208 6.58 -10.07 2.78
N TRP A 209 6.36 -10.82 1.69
CA TRP A 209 6.79 -12.23 1.54
C TRP A 209 7.94 -12.37 0.52
N GLU A 210 8.73 -11.32 0.34
CA GLU A 210 9.87 -11.30 -0.57
C GLU A 210 11.17 -11.06 0.20
N ASP A 211 12.18 -11.87 -0.12
CA ASP A 211 13.51 -11.72 0.48
C ASP A 211 14.22 -10.49 -0.08
N THR A 212 14.31 -9.43 0.72
CA THR A 212 14.93 -8.16 0.34
C THR A 212 16.41 -8.32 -0.04
N ARG A 213 17.11 -9.30 0.55
CA ARG A 213 18.52 -9.58 0.22
C ARG A 213 18.66 -10.19 -1.17
N VAL A 214 17.64 -10.92 -1.64
CA VAL A 214 17.63 -11.47 -3.00
C VAL A 214 17.34 -10.36 -3.99
N ASP A 215 16.37 -9.51 -3.70
CA ASP A 215 16.06 -8.34 -4.54
C ASP A 215 17.28 -7.45 -4.72
N GLU A 216 17.99 -7.11 -3.64
CA GLU A 216 19.23 -6.32 -3.72
C GLU A 216 20.29 -6.98 -4.62
N ARG A 217 20.49 -8.30 -4.50
CA ARG A 217 21.46 -9.04 -5.33
C ARG A 217 21.08 -9.09 -6.81
N ILE A 218 19.79 -9.19 -7.12
CA ILE A 218 19.28 -9.30 -8.49
C ILE A 218 19.20 -7.91 -9.14
N LEU A 219 18.58 -6.95 -8.46
CA LEU A 219 18.29 -5.63 -9.00
C LEU A 219 19.51 -4.72 -9.00
N LYS A 220 20.33 -4.73 -7.93
CA LYS A 220 21.52 -3.87 -7.78
C LYS A 220 21.20 -2.41 -8.16
N LEU A 221 20.24 -1.82 -7.45
CA LEU A 221 19.74 -0.49 -7.79
C LEU A 221 20.84 0.56 -7.60
N LYS A 222 20.82 1.57 -8.45
CA LYS A 222 21.75 2.70 -8.50
C LYS A 222 20.99 4.02 -8.36
N SER A 223 21.73 5.10 -8.15
CA SER A 223 21.17 6.44 -7.94
C SER A 223 20.44 7.03 -9.14
N ASP A 224 20.63 6.48 -10.34
CA ASP A 224 19.94 6.85 -11.58
C ASP A 224 18.72 5.97 -11.88
N ASP A 225 18.47 4.92 -11.08
CA ASP A 225 17.33 4.04 -11.29
C ASP A 225 15.99 4.72 -10.96
N VAL A 226 15.00 4.46 -11.81
CA VAL A 226 13.59 4.81 -11.62
C VAL A 226 12.83 3.50 -11.48
N VAL A 227 12.34 3.26 -10.27
CA VAL A 227 11.75 1.98 -9.87
C VAL A 227 10.24 2.11 -9.76
N LEU A 228 9.50 1.20 -10.37
CA LEU A 228 8.08 0.97 -10.08
C LEU A 228 7.97 -0.32 -9.28
N ALA A 229 7.21 -0.33 -8.19
CA ALA A 229 7.05 -1.52 -7.37
C ALA A 229 5.68 -1.55 -6.70
N ILE A 230 5.11 -2.74 -6.54
CA ILE A 230 3.90 -2.92 -5.75
C ILE A 230 4.18 -2.55 -4.29
N THR A 231 3.31 -1.74 -3.68
CA THR A 231 3.53 -1.27 -2.31
C THR A 231 3.49 -2.40 -1.30
N SER A 232 2.44 -3.23 -1.32
CA SER A 232 2.19 -4.27 -0.31
C SER A 232 2.28 -3.65 1.10
N ALA A 233 3.00 -4.27 2.04
CA ALA A 233 3.22 -3.70 3.37
C ALA A 233 4.23 -2.53 3.41
N GLY A 234 4.88 -2.21 2.29
CA GLY A 234 5.88 -1.16 2.16
C GLY A 234 7.33 -1.56 2.50
N ASP A 235 7.58 -2.80 2.92
CA ASP A 235 8.91 -3.24 3.37
C ASP A 235 9.94 -3.24 2.22
N ASN A 236 9.52 -3.74 1.05
CA ASN A 236 10.36 -3.76 -0.15
C ASN A 236 10.63 -2.33 -0.66
N ILE A 237 9.64 -1.45 -0.60
CA ILE A 237 9.79 -0.02 -0.95
C ILE A 237 10.87 0.64 -0.09
N LEU A 238 10.86 0.40 1.22
CA LEU A 238 11.87 0.92 2.15
C LEU A 238 13.25 0.28 1.90
N SER A 239 13.30 -1.02 1.55
CA SER A 239 14.53 -1.69 1.15
C SER A 239 15.13 -1.08 -0.13
N TYR A 240 14.30 -0.73 -1.12
CA TYR A 240 14.76 -0.04 -2.32
C TYR A 240 15.20 1.39 -2.02
N ALA A 241 14.48 2.12 -1.14
CA ALA A 241 14.89 3.45 -0.71
C ALA A 241 16.27 3.48 -0.03
N LEU A 242 16.67 2.41 0.67
CA LEU A 242 18.01 2.26 1.23
C LEU A 242 19.11 2.15 0.17
N GLN A 243 18.78 1.83 -1.08
CA GLN A 243 19.72 1.86 -2.21
C GLN A 243 19.77 3.25 -2.88
N SER A 244 18.94 4.19 -2.41
CA SER A 244 18.87 5.60 -2.86
C SER A 244 18.71 5.77 -4.39
N PRO A 245 17.74 5.09 -5.04
CA PRO A 245 17.42 5.33 -6.44
C PRO A 245 16.90 6.76 -6.67
N ALA A 246 16.94 7.22 -7.92
CA ALA A 246 16.43 8.55 -8.29
C ALA A 246 14.94 8.69 -7.94
N ARG A 247 14.18 7.60 -8.13
CA ARG A 247 12.73 7.60 -7.94
C ARG A 247 12.18 6.22 -7.63
N ILE A 248 11.15 6.20 -6.79
CA ILE A 248 10.34 5.01 -6.52
C ILE A 248 8.85 5.36 -6.68
N TYR A 249 8.18 4.68 -7.60
CA TYR A 249 6.73 4.64 -7.75
C TYR A 249 6.20 3.41 -7.01
N ALA A 250 5.72 3.61 -5.78
CA ALA A 250 5.04 2.58 -5.01
C ALA A 250 3.57 2.55 -5.41
N VAL A 251 3.05 1.41 -5.87
CA VAL A 251 1.70 1.30 -6.45
C VAL A 251 0.88 0.24 -5.71
N ASP A 252 -0.33 0.60 -5.29
CA ASP A 252 -1.27 -0.38 -4.73
C ASP A 252 -2.72 0.07 -4.96
N LEU A 253 -3.61 -0.85 -5.29
CA LEU A 253 -5.02 -0.56 -5.48
C LEU A 253 -5.72 -0.28 -4.14
N ASN A 254 -5.27 -0.94 -3.06
CA ASN A 254 -5.85 -0.85 -1.73
C ASN A 254 -5.29 0.37 -0.96
N PRO A 255 -6.12 1.37 -0.64
CA PRO A 255 -5.66 2.55 0.08
C PRO A 255 -5.02 2.24 1.44
N ALA A 256 -5.48 1.21 2.14
CA ALA A 256 -5.00 0.81 3.45
C ALA A 256 -3.55 0.29 3.43
N GLN A 257 -3.12 -0.35 2.34
CA GLN A 257 -1.72 -0.79 2.17
C GLN A 257 -0.79 0.43 2.10
N ASN A 258 -1.17 1.39 1.26
CA ASN A 258 -0.41 2.63 1.14
C ASN A 258 -0.47 3.48 2.43
N HIS A 259 -1.55 3.42 3.22
CA HIS A 259 -1.60 4.06 4.55
C HIS A 259 -0.56 3.45 5.51
N LEU A 260 -0.26 2.16 5.41
CA LEU A 260 0.79 1.51 6.20
C LEU A 260 2.19 1.98 5.78
N LEU A 261 2.45 2.13 4.48
CA LEU A 261 3.70 2.73 4.01
C LEU A 261 3.83 4.19 4.48
N GLU A 262 2.77 5.01 4.37
CA GLU A 262 2.77 6.38 4.88
C GLU A 262 3.08 6.44 6.38
N LEU A 263 2.52 5.53 7.19
CA LEU A 263 2.81 5.47 8.63
C LEU A 263 4.29 5.19 8.90
N LYS A 264 4.92 4.28 8.16
CA LYS A 264 6.35 3.98 8.29
C LYS A 264 7.21 5.20 7.94
N ILE A 265 6.87 5.91 6.86
CA ILE A 265 7.59 7.13 6.43
C ILE A 265 7.44 8.26 7.44
N ALA A 266 6.22 8.49 7.94
CA ALA A 266 5.95 9.49 8.96
C ALA A 266 6.73 9.19 10.24
N ALA A 267 6.85 7.91 10.61
CA ALA A 267 7.65 7.50 11.76
C ALA A 267 9.14 7.75 11.55
N TYR A 268 9.74 7.40 10.41
CA TYR A 268 11.13 7.75 10.12
C TYR A 268 11.39 9.26 10.18
N SER A 269 10.42 10.06 9.72
CA SER A 269 10.55 11.51 9.65
C SER A 269 10.44 12.20 11.01
N SER A 270 9.84 11.57 12.02
CA SER A 270 9.42 12.26 13.25
C SER A 270 9.72 11.54 14.57
N LEU A 271 10.07 10.25 14.54
CA LEU A 271 10.27 9.44 15.75
C LEU A 271 11.73 9.03 15.95
N PRO A 272 12.18 8.88 17.21
CA PRO A 272 13.43 8.20 17.50
C PRO A 272 13.30 6.69 17.25
N TYR A 273 14.44 6.03 17.04
CA TYR A 273 14.51 4.61 16.70
C TYR A 273 13.79 3.69 17.70
N GLU A 274 13.80 4.01 18.99
CA GLU A 274 13.14 3.17 20.00
C GLU A 274 11.61 3.15 19.87
N ASP A 275 11.00 4.30 19.55
CA ASP A 275 9.55 4.36 19.33
C ASP A 275 9.19 3.73 17.98
N PHE A 276 10.02 3.97 16.95
CA PHE A 276 9.91 3.29 15.66
C PHE A 276 9.96 1.76 15.80
N TRP A 277 10.93 1.25 16.57
CA TRP A 277 11.08 -0.18 16.82
C TRP A 277 9.91 -0.78 17.58
N LYS A 278 9.37 -0.09 18.58
CA LYS A 278 8.16 -0.59 19.25
C LYS A 278 7.00 -0.72 18.26
N ILE A 279 6.75 0.31 17.44
CA ILE A 279 5.64 0.32 16.48
C ILE A 279 5.79 -0.79 15.42
N PHE A 280 6.96 -0.96 14.80
CA PHE A 280 7.16 -1.87 13.66
C PHE A 280 8.08 -3.06 13.90
N GLY A 281 8.85 -3.10 14.98
CA GLY A 281 9.57 -4.30 15.42
C GLY A 281 8.68 -5.16 16.30
N GLU A 282 8.09 -4.57 17.34
CA GLU A 282 7.19 -5.26 18.27
C GLU A 282 5.73 -5.27 17.82
N GLY A 283 5.37 -4.45 16.83
CA GLY A 283 3.99 -4.30 16.38
C GLY A 283 3.08 -3.60 17.39
N LYS A 284 3.63 -2.89 18.38
CA LYS A 284 2.91 -2.36 19.55
C LYS A 284 3.55 -1.10 20.11
N HIS A 285 2.71 -0.16 20.55
CA HIS A 285 3.19 0.99 21.30
C HIS A 285 2.07 1.54 22.21
N PRO A 286 2.25 1.61 23.55
CA PRO A 286 1.20 2.09 24.45
C PRO A 286 0.80 3.55 24.16
N GLU A 287 1.79 4.40 23.87
CA GLU A 287 1.56 5.81 23.52
C GLU A 287 1.33 6.06 22.02
N PHE A 288 1.01 5.03 21.22
CA PHE A 288 0.89 5.16 19.75
C PHE A 288 -0.01 6.33 19.35
N ARG A 289 -1.17 6.45 20.01
CA ARG A 289 -2.14 7.52 19.72
C ARG A 289 -1.56 8.91 19.98
N SER A 290 -0.77 9.06 21.05
CA SER A 290 -0.12 10.31 21.40
C SER A 290 0.93 10.69 20.35
N LEU A 291 1.78 9.73 19.96
CA LEU A 291 2.79 9.92 18.92
C LEU A 291 2.16 10.23 17.55
N LEU A 292 1.06 9.55 17.21
CA LEU A 292 0.33 9.78 15.97
C LEU A 292 -0.13 11.23 15.85
N ILE A 293 -0.70 11.78 16.92
CA ILE A 293 -1.23 13.15 16.93
C ILE A 293 -0.10 14.18 17.03
N SER A 294 0.84 13.99 17.96
CA SER A 294 1.83 15.03 18.33
C SER A 294 3.08 15.04 17.46
N LYS A 295 3.41 13.93 16.78
CA LYS A 295 4.65 13.79 16.00
C LYS A 295 4.41 13.40 14.54
N MET A 296 3.60 12.38 14.28
CA MET A 296 3.46 11.82 12.93
C MET A 296 2.44 12.55 12.05
N SER A 297 1.42 13.19 12.63
CA SER A 297 0.33 13.84 11.87
C SER A 297 0.78 14.85 10.80
N PRO A 298 1.84 15.67 10.98
CA PRO A 298 2.29 16.60 9.94
C PRO A 298 2.92 15.92 8.72
N HIS A 299 3.21 14.62 8.80
CA HIS A 299 3.85 13.82 7.76
C HIS A 299 2.89 12.80 7.11
N LEU A 300 1.61 12.81 7.49
CA LEU A 300 0.59 11.92 6.96
C LEU A 300 -0.38 12.69 6.07
N SER A 301 -0.90 12.04 5.04
CA SER A 301 -2.10 12.54 4.39
C SER A 301 -3.27 12.57 5.37
N SER A 302 -4.21 13.50 5.17
CA SER A 302 -5.41 13.59 6.03
C SER A 302 -6.19 12.28 6.09
N ARG A 303 -6.19 11.51 5.00
CA ARG A 303 -6.78 10.17 4.90
C ARG A 303 -6.05 9.14 5.77
N ALA A 304 -4.74 9.03 5.62
CA ALA A 304 -3.92 8.11 6.41
C ALA A 304 -4.01 8.44 7.91
N PHE A 305 -4.02 9.73 8.27
CA PHE A 305 -4.18 10.16 9.64
C PHE A 305 -5.54 9.72 10.24
N GLN A 306 -6.65 9.92 9.53
CA GLN A 306 -7.97 9.44 9.97
C GLN A 306 -8.02 7.93 10.14
N TYR A 307 -7.43 7.21 9.19
CA TYR A 307 -7.34 5.75 9.20
C TYR A 307 -6.63 5.26 10.47
N TRP A 308 -5.41 5.75 10.73
CA TRP A 308 -4.61 5.32 11.87
C TRP A 308 -5.14 5.83 13.20
N LEU A 309 -5.83 6.97 13.22
CA LEU A 309 -6.48 7.44 14.44
C LEU A 309 -7.70 6.58 14.80
N SER A 310 -8.47 6.14 13.81
CA SER A 310 -9.59 5.20 14.01
C SER A 310 -9.09 3.81 14.42
N ASN A 311 -7.93 3.42 13.90
CA ASN A 311 -7.31 2.10 14.12
C ASN A 311 -6.17 2.10 15.14
N HIS A 312 -6.00 3.16 15.94
CA HIS A 312 -4.87 3.28 16.89
C HIS A 312 -4.79 2.13 17.89
N HIS A 313 -5.94 1.52 18.18
CA HIS A 313 -6.10 0.40 19.08
C HIS A 313 -5.32 -0.86 18.63
N ILE A 314 -4.95 -0.97 17.35
CA ILE A 314 -4.11 -2.04 16.81
C ILE A 314 -2.79 -2.12 17.59
N PHE A 315 -2.21 -0.97 17.94
CA PHE A 315 -0.91 -0.89 18.60
C PHE A 315 -0.99 -0.85 20.13
N THR A 316 -2.17 -0.53 20.70
CA THR A 316 -2.33 -0.35 22.16
C THR A 316 -3.03 -1.53 22.85
N LYS A 317 -3.60 -2.48 22.10
CA LYS A 317 -4.25 -3.68 22.65
C LYS A 317 -3.26 -4.52 23.48
N SER A 318 -3.76 -5.01 24.63
CA SER A 318 -2.99 -5.90 25.51
C SER A 318 -2.63 -7.23 24.83
N LYS A 319 -3.52 -7.76 23.97
CA LYS A 319 -3.32 -9.00 23.21
C LYS A 319 -3.31 -8.73 21.71
N GLY A 320 -2.30 -9.30 21.04
CA GLY A 320 -2.01 -9.10 19.61
C GLY A 320 -1.55 -7.69 19.28
N GLY A 321 -1.06 -7.45 18.07
CA GLY A 321 -0.54 -6.17 17.58
C GLY A 321 -0.70 -6.04 16.06
N LEU A 322 0.13 -5.22 15.42
CA LEU A 322 0.15 -5.01 13.97
C LEU A 322 0.17 -6.33 13.17
N TYR A 323 0.95 -7.30 13.62
CA TYR A 323 1.11 -8.60 12.94
C TYR A 323 -0.03 -9.59 13.20
N ASP A 324 -1.01 -9.23 14.03
CA ASP A 324 -2.23 -9.99 14.30
C ASP A 324 -3.48 -9.35 13.66
N THR A 325 -3.28 -8.42 12.72
CA THR A 325 -4.31 -7.66 11.99
C THR A 325 -4.13 -7.76 10.48
N GLY A 326 -5.04 -7.16 9.70
CA GLY A 326 -5.08 -7.29 8.25
C GLY A 326 -5.55 -8.67 7.76
N GLY A 327 -5.54 -8.88 6.45
CA GLY A 327 -5.85 -10.19 5.84
C GLY A 327 -4.96 -11.33 6.35
N SER A 328 -3.67 -11.07 6.53
CA SER A 328 -2.68 -12.04 7.04
C SER A 328 -3.03 -12.63 8.41
N LYS A 329 -3.85 -11.96 9.23
CA LYS A 329 -4.30 -12.47 10.54
C LYS A 329 -5.01 -13.81 10.43
N HIS A 330 -5.68 -14.09 9.32
CA HIS A 330 -6.48 -15.31 9.14
C HIS A 330 -5.58 -16.55 9.07
N GLY A 331 -4.51 -16.51 8.27
CA GLY A 331 -3.50 -17.57 8.22
C GLY A 331 -2.84 -17.81 9.59
N ILE A 332 -2.43 -16.73 10.26
CA ILE A 332 -1.80 -16.81 11.61
C ILE A 332 -2.76 -17.41 12.65
N ARG A 333 -4.04 -17.02 12.64
CA ARG A 333 -5.05 -17.56 13.55
C ARG A 333 -5.29 -19.04 13.34
N ILE A 334 -5.26 -19.50 12.09
CA ILE A 334 -5.48 -20.91 11.76
C ILE A 334 -4.26 -21.73 12.16
N PHE A 335 -3.04 -21.27 11.90
CA PHE A 335 -1.84 -21.90 12.43
C PHE A 335 -1.87 -22.01 13.96
N ARG A 336 -2.30 -20.95 14.66
CA ARG A 336 -2.49 -20.96 16.12
C ARG A 336 -3.60 -21.89 16.61
N TRP A 337 -4.59 -22.17 15.77
CA TRP A 337 -5.65 -23.14 16.03
C TRP A 337 -5.14 -24.57 15.82
N ILE A 338 -4.48 -24.87 14.69
CA ILE A 338 -3.85 -26.17 14.40
C ILE A 338 -2.86 -26.53 15.51
N SER A 339 -1.94 -25.63 15.85
CA SER A 339 -0.97 -25.86 16.94
C SER A 339 -1.62 -26.06 18.31
N ARG A 340 -2.84 -25.56 18.54
CA ARG A 340 -3.61 -25.85 19.76
C ARG A 340 -4.22 -27.24 19.71
N VAL A 341 -4.88 -27.59 18.60
CA VAL A 341 -5.57 -28.88 18.41
C VAL A 341 -4.59 -30.05 18.47
N PHE A 342 -3.43 -29.92 17.83
CA PHE A 342 -2.39 -30.95 17.79
C PHE A 342 -1.37 -30.85 18.93
N GLY A 343 -1.54 -29.94 19.89
CA GLY A 343 -0.64 -29.80 21.03
C GLY A 343 0.76 -29.23 20.72
N CYS A 344 1.01 -28.74 19.50
CA CYS A 344 2.32 -28.27 19.04
C CYS A 344 2.73 -26.88 19.56
N ARG A 345 1.96 -26.21 20.42
CA ARG A 345 2.31 -24.86 20.93
C ARG A 345 3.66 -24.82 21.64
N SER A 346 3.95 -25.83 22.45
CA SER A 346 5.25 -25.94 23.13
C SER A 346 6.38 -26.13 22.11
N ALA A 347 6.13 -26.92 21.06
CA ALA A 347 7.08 -27.13 19.97
C ALA A 347 7.36 -25.84 19.18
N VAL A 348 6.35 -25.01 18.91
CA VAL A 348 6.57 -23.69 18.27
C VAL A 348 7.46 -22.80 19.13
N LYS A 349 7.23 -22.77 20.45
CA LYS A 349 8.09 -22.01 21.36
C LYS A 349 9.53 -22.56 21.37
N GLN A 350 9.68 -23.89 21.40
CA GLN A 350 10.99 -24.55 21.33
C GLN A 350 11.72 -24.21 20.02
N LEU A 351 11.01 -24.22 18.88
CA LEU A 351 11.55 -23.86 17.56
C LEU A 351 12.10 -22.43 17.56
N LEU A 352 11.37 -21.49 18.17
CA LEU A 352 11.77 -20.08 18.26
C LEU A 352 12.91 -19.83 19.26
N THR A 353 13.11 -20.72 20.23
CA THR A 353 14.21 -20.64 21.21
C THR A 353 15.39 -21.54 20.89
N ALA A 354 15.31 -22.31 19.80
CA ALA A 354 16.37 -23.22 19.38
C ALA A 354 17.66 -22.43 19.14
N LYS A 355 18.79 -22.98 19.57
CA LYS A 355 20.11 -22.33 19.43
C LYS A 355 20.85 -22.77 18.19
N THR A 356 20.46 -23.91 17.63
CA THR A 356 21.12 -24.51 16.48
C THR A 356 20.10 -24.94 15.44
N LEU A 357 20.55 -24.95 14.17
CA LEU A 357 19.71 -25.42 13.07
C LEU A 357 19.34 -26.90 13.23
N ASN A 358 20.20 -27.73 13.82
CA ASN A 358 19.89 -29.14 14.06
C ASN A 358 18.76 -29.33 15.07
N GLU A 359 18.78 -28.58 16.18
CA GLU A 359 17.68 -28.59 17.16
C GLU A 359 16.36 -28.15 16.51
N GLN A 360 16.39 -27.11 15.67
CA GLN A 360 15.23 -26.66 14.90
C GLN A 360 14.68 -27.78 13.99
N ARG A 361 15.57 -28.48 13.26
CA ARG A 361 15.21 -29.59 12.36
C ARG A 361 14.53 -30.73 13.09
N GLU A 362 15.07 -31.14 14.25
CA GLU A 362 14.46 -32.19 15.09
C GLU A 362 13.04 -31.78 15.53
N ILE A 363 12.88 -30.57 16.05
CA ILE A 363 11.57 -30.04 16.48
C ILE A 363 10.58 -29.99 15.30
N TRP A 364 11.04 -29.56 14.13
CA TRP A 364 10.22 -29.52 12.93
C TRP A 364 9.73 -30.92 12.53
N ARG A 365 10.67 -31.85 12.30
CA ARG A 365 10.38 -33.20 11.80
C ARG A 365 9.49 -33.98 12.76
N ASP A 366 9.75 -33.90 14.06
CA ASP A 366 9.10 -34.77 15.05
C ASP A 366 7.78 -34.19 15.56
N LYS A 367 7.65 -32.85 15.65
CA LYS A 367 6.54 -32.22 16.38
C LYS A 367 5.65 -31.31 15.55
N ILE A 368 6.22 -30.50 14.65
CA ILE A 368 5.46 -29.47 13.93
C ILE A 368 4.96 -29.97 12.58
N ARG A 369 5.87 -30.56 11.79
CA ARG A 369 5.60 -31.07 10.45
C ARG A 369 4.44 -32.06 10.41
N PRO A 370 4.36 -33.10 11.28
CA PRO A 370 3.28 -34.09 11.20
C PRO A 370 1.89 -33.51 11.48
N ALA A 371 1.80 -32.38 12.20
CA ALA A 371 0.55 -31.72 12.50
C ALA A 371 0.14 -30.71 11.41
N LEU A 372 1.07 -29.82 11.04
CA LEU A 372 0.83 -28.76 10.06
C LEU A 372 0.64 -29.35 8.66
N LEU A 373 1.56 -30.22 8.28
CA LEU A 373 1.50 -31.03 7.07
C LEU A 373 0.93 -32.39 7.48
N SER A 374 -0.35 -32.44 7.87
CA SER A 374 -1.14 -33.69 7.87
C SER A 374 -2.12 -33.71 6.68
N ARG A 375 -2.26 -34.86 5.99
CA ARG A 375 -3.11 -34.98 4.79
C ARG A 375 -4.58 -34.62 5.08
N LEU A 376 -5.02 -34.79 6.32
CA LEU A 376 -6.34 -34.39 6.80
C LEU A 376 -6.47 -32.85 6.87
N VAL A 377 -5.49 -32.16 7.44
CA VAL A 377 -5.48 -30.69 7.50
C VAL A 377 -5.45 -30.09 6.10
N SER A 378 -4.62 -30.63 5.20
CA SER A 378 -4.59 -30.16 3.80
C SER A 378 -5.95 -30.33 3.12
N ARG A 379 -6.56 -31.52 3.23
CA ARG A 379 -7.84 -31.83 2.56
C ARG A 379 -9.00 -30.97 3.07
N PHE A 380 -9.10 -30.75 4.38
CA PHE A 380 -10.29 -30.14 4.98
C PHE A 380 -10.13 -28.64 5.27
N VAL A 381 -8.91 -28.12 5.37
CA VAL A 381 -8.66 -26.72 5.74
C VAL A 381 -7.98 -25.98 4.60
N VAL A 382 -6.81 -26.45 4.16
CA VAL A 382 -5.94 -25.66 3.28
C VAL A 382 -6.36 -25.70 1.80
N SER A 383 -6.99 -26.79 1.35
CA SER A 383 -7.40 -26.97 -0.06
C SER A 383 -8.70 -26.24 -0.44
N GLN A 384 -9.32 -25.51 0.48
CA GLN A 384 -10.57 -24.78 0.22
C GLN A 384 -10.26 -23.42 -0.43
N GLU A 385 -10.87 -23.11 -1.58
CA GLU A 385 -10.62 -21.84 -2.31
C GLU A 385 -10.90 -20.61 -1.42
N ALA A 386 -11.99 -20.63 -0.67
CA ALA A 386 -12.32 -19.55 0.26
C ALA A 386 -11.24 -19.38 1.35
N PHE A 387 -10.60 -20.47 1.77
CA PHE A 387 -9.49 -20.41 2.71
C PHE A 387 -8.24 -19.81 2.06
N LEU A 388 -7.86 -20.28 0.87
CA LEU A 388 -6.68 -19.80 0.17
C LEU A 388 -6.77 -18.30 -0.12
N TRP A 389 -7.94 -17.82 -0.55
CA TRP A 389 -8.20 -16.39 -0.72
C TRP A 389 -8.20 -15.63 0.62
N THR A 390 -9.03 -16.03 1.58
CA THR A 390 -9.23 -15.27 2.83
C THR A 390 -8.00 -15.29 3.75
N ALA A 391 -7.23 -16.38 3.73
CA ALA A 391 -6.13 -16.61 4.67
C ALA A 391 -4.75 -16.32 4.08
N LEU A 392 -4.57 -16.57 2.78
CA LEU A 392 -3.28 -16.46 2.10
C LEU A 392 -3.29 -15.45 0.93
N GLY A 393 -4.46 -14.90 0.57
CA GLY A 393 -4.59 -13.97 -0.55
C GLY A 393 -4.38 -14.61 -1.92
N VAL A 394 -4.48 -15.94 -2.03
CA VAL A 394 -4.21 -16.70 -3.27
C VAL A 394 -5.47 -16.72 -4.16
N PRO A 395 -5.44 -16.11 -5.35
CA PRO A 395 -6.56 -16.13 -6.29
C PRO A 395 -6.73 -17.48 -6.99
N LYS A 396 -7.88 -17.67 -7.64
CA LYS A 396 -8.20 -18.90 -8.40
C LYS A 396 -7.21 -19.20 -9.52
N ASN A 397 -6.76 -18.18 -10.26
CA ASN A 397 -5.83 -18.36 -11.38
C ASN A 397 -4.43 -18.77 -10.89
N GLN A 398 -3.97 -18.19 -9.77
CA GLN A 398 -2.72 -18.61 -9.13
C GLN A 398 -2.81 -20.06 -8.61
N LEU A 399 -3.97 -20.46 -8.07
CA LEU A 399 -4.20 -21.85 -7.69
C LEU A 399 -4.14 -22.79 -8.91
N ALA A 400 -4.72 -22.40 -10.04
CA ALA A 400 -4.70 -23.19 -11.27
C ALA A 400 -3.25 -23.44 -11.74
N ILE A 401 -2.37 -22.43 -11.66
CA ILE A 401 -0.94 -22.58 -11.98
C ILE A 401 -0.29 -23.66 -11.11
N ILE A 402 -0.59 -23.68 -9.80
CA ILE A 402 -0.08 -24.71 -8.88
C ILE A 402 -0.59 -26.11 -9.25
N GLU A 403 -1.86 -26.22 -9.64
CA GLU A 403 -2.48 -27.48 -10.05
C GLU A 403 -1.88 -28.00 -11.37
N GLU A 404 -1.63 -27.13 -12.34
CA GLU A 404 -1.01 -27.46 -13.63
C GLU A 404 0.41 -27.97 -13.46
N ASP A 405 1.26 -27.25 -12.71
CA ASP A 405 2.63 -27.68 -12.41
C ASP A 405 2.66 -29.05 -11.71
N HIS A 406 1.71 -29.28 -10.79
CA HIS A 406 1.58 -30.57 -10.09
C HIS A 406 1.16 -31.68 -11.04
N ALA A 407 0.20 -31.42 -11.93
CA ALA A 407 -0.32 -32.41 -12.87
C ALA A 407 0.75 -32.96 -13.82
N VAL A 408 1.75 -32.15 -14.18
CA VAL A 408 2.86 -32.55 -15.05
C VAL A 408 4.14 -32.92 -14.29
N SER A 409 4.12 -32.87 -12.96
CA SER A 409 5.28 -33.16 -12.13
C SER A 409 5.70 -34.63 -12.19
N GLU A 410 6.97 -34.90 -11.92
CA GLU A 410 7.48 -36.27 -11.80
C GLU A 410 6.75 -37.07 -10.70
N ALA A 411 6.24 -36.40 -9.66
CA ALA A 411 5.46 -37.07 -8.62
C ALA A 411 4.14 -37.68 -9.13
N VAL A 412 3.59 -37.17 -10.24
CA VAL A 412 2.34 -37.63 -10.86
C VAL A 412 2.59 -38.43 -12.13
N CYS A 413 3.46 -37.94 -13.02
CA CYS A 413 3.73 -38.52 -14.33
C CYS A 413 5.01 -39.38 -14.40
N GLY A 414 5.82 -39.40 -13.34
CA GLY A 414 7.05 -40.17 -13.28
C GLY A 414 6.82 -41.68 -13.25
N PRO A 415 7.89 -42.48 -13.45
CA PRO A 415 7.81 -43.94 -13.48
C PRO A 415 7.28 -44.53 -12.17
N ASP A 416 7.56 -43.88 -11.04
CA ASP A 416 7.10 -44.23 -9.71
C ASP A 416 6.21 -43.11 -9.13
N ALA A 417 4.96 -43.02 -9.60
CA ALA A 417 4.03 -41.98 -9.15
C ALA A 417 3.78 -42.04 -7.63
N THR A 418 4.19 -40.98 -6.93
CA THR A 418 4.07 -40.84 -5.47
C THR A 418 2.89 -39.98 -5.04
N ALA A 419 2.27 -39.24 -5.97
CA ALA A 419 1.16 -38.33 -5.73
C ALA A 419 0.01 -38.55 -6.73
N LYS A 420 -1.21 -38.19 -6.30
CA LYS A 420 -2.39 -38.18 -7.17
C LYS A 420 -2.55 -36.82 -7.84
N ASN A 421 -3.06 -36.80 -9.07
CA ASN A 421 -3.46 -35.56 -9.74
C ASN A 421 -4.78 -35.02 -9.15
N THR A 422 -4.70 -34.41 -7.98
CA THR A 422 -5.85 -33.77 -7.31
C THR A 422 -5.38 -32.48 -6.65
N ARG A 423 -6.25 -31.45 -6.59
CA ARG A 423 -6.01 -30.19 -5.87
C ARG A 423 -5.34 -30.33 -4.51
N SER A 424 -5.86 -31.24 -3.67
CA SER A 424 -5.35 -31.40 -2.31
C SER A 424 -3.92 -31.94 -2.24
N HIS A 425 -3.51 -32.73 -3.24
CA HIS A 425 -2.12 -33.17 -3.38
C HIS A 425 -1.26 -32.06 -3.97
N ALA A 426 -1.75 -31.30 -4.95
CA ALA A 426 -1.03 -30.15 -5.51
C ALA A 426 -0.68 -29.11 -4.42
N ILE A 427 -1.68 -28.69 -3.65
CA ILE A 427 -1.49 -27.74 -2.54
C ILE A 427 -0.58 -28.32 -1.46
N TRP A 428 -0.74 -29.60 -1.14
CA TRP A 428 0.11 -30.27 -0.17
C TRP A 428 1.58 -30.30 -0.60
N GLU A 429 1.86 -30.75 -1.83
CA GLU A 429 3.20 -30.79 -2.40
C GLU A 429 3.79 -29.39 -2.49
N TYR A 430 2.99 -28.39 -2.86
CA TYR A 430 3.41 -26.99 -2.85
C TYR A 430 3.85 -26.56 -1.45
N MET A 431 3.05 -26.82 -0.42
CA MET A 431 3.40 -26.49 0.97
C MET A 431 4.63 -27.25 1.47
N VAL A 432 4.76 -28.53 1.16
CA VAL A 432 5.93 -29.35 1.52
C VAL A 432 7.18 -28.75 0.89
N ASN A 433 7.15 -28.46 -0.40
CA ASN A 433 8.27 -27.88 -1.13
C ASN A 433 8.56 -26.42 -0.72
N THR A 434 7.58 -25.68 -0.20
CA THR A 434 7.78 -24.36 0.43
C THR A 434 8.47 -24.50 1.78
N LEU A 435 7.89 -25.29 2.70
CA LEU A 435 8.22 -25.24 4.12
C LEU A 435 9.41 -26.13 4.49
N ASP A 436 9.43 -27.39 4.03
CA ASP A 436 10.47 -28.34 4.45
C ASP A 436 11.88 -27.81 4.11
N PRO A 437 12.18 -27.41 2.86
CA PRO A 437 13.51 -26.88 2.54
C PRO A 437 13.87 -25.63 3.34
N MET A 438 12.89 -24.76 3.62
CA MET A 438 13.10 -23.51 4.35
C MET A 438 13.49 -23.78 5.80
N VAL A 439 12.73 -24.63 6.50
CA VAL A 439 13.02 -24.98 7.90
C VAL A 439 14.32 -25.78 8.02
N GLU A 440 14.65 -26.59 7.00
CA GLU A 440 15.87 -27.39 6.96
C GLU A 440 17.12 -26.54 6.68
N SER A 441 17.02 -25.46 5.91
CA SER A 441 18.17 -24.67 5.46
C SER A 441 18.38 -23.38 6.26
N THR A 442 17.32 -22.78 6.81
CA THR A 442 17.36 -21.45 7.42
C THR A 442 16.95 -21.49 8.89
N HIS A 443 17.78 -20.93 9.77
CA HIS A 443 17.45 -20.83 11.19
C HIS A 443 16.42 -19.71 11.41
N ILE A 444 15.18 -20.06 11.77
CA ILE A 444 14.04 -19.14 11.76
C ILE A 444 14.25 -17.98 12.73
N ALA A 445 14.58 -18.27 13.98
CA ALA A 445 14.74 -17.24 15.01
C ALA A 445 15.95 -16.31 14.80
N ALA A 446 16.92 -16.73 13.99
CA ALA A 446 18.20 -16.04 13.82
C ALA A 446 18.32 -15.31 12.48
N ASP A 447 17.73 -15.84 11.40
CA ASP A 447 17.91 -15.28 10.04
C ASP A 447 16.66 -15.33 9.16
N ASN A 448 15.48 -15.69 9.69
CA ASN A 448 14.24 -15.70 8.91
C ASN A 448 13.13 -14.81 9.52
N PRO A 449 13.14 -13.49 9.23
CA PRO A 449 12.16 -12.57 9.82
C PRO A 449 10.71 -12.89 9.40
N TYR A 450 10.52 -13.41 8.19
CA TYR A 450 9.20 -13.64 7.58
C TYR A 450 8.39 -14.71 8.31
N TYR A 451 9.02 -15.84 8.62
CA TYR A 451 8.37 -16.88 9.41
C TYR A 451 8.41 -16.56 10.90
N LEU A 452 9.46 -15.89 11.39
CA LEU A 452 9.55 -15.46 12.79
C LEU A 452 8.34 -14.60 13.19
N VAL A 453 8.00 -13.58 12.40
CA VAL A 453 6.89 -12.67 12.74
C VAL A 453 5.54 -13.37 12.72
N CYS A 454 5.35 -14.38 11.86
CA CYS A 454 4.14 -15.20 11.85
C CYS A 454 3.99 -16.04 13.12
N LEU A 455 5.11 -16.55 13.65
CA LEU A 455 5.12 -17.46 14.80
C LEU A 455 5.10 -16.69 16.13
N ASP A 456 5.91 -15.63 16.27
CA ASP A 456 6.06 -14.85 17.51
C ASP A 456 5.10 -13.64 17.57
N GLY A 457 4.62 -13.17 16.42
CA GLY A 457 3.80 -11.94 16.32
C GLY A 457 4.60 -10.65 16.44
N LYS A 458 5.94 -10.72 16.35
CA LYS A 458 6.88 -9.61 16.40
C LYS A 458 8.23 -10.03 15.80
N PHE A 459 9.07 -9.06 15.48
CA PHE A 459 10.47 -9.29 15.12
C PHE A 459 11.37 -9.29 16.37
N SER A 460 12.57 -9.87 16.23
CA SER A 460 13.62 -9.78 17.23
C SER A 460 14.69 -8.79 16.78
N ARG A 461 15.44 -8.20 17.72
CA ARG A 461 16.55 -7.29 17.40
C ARG A 461 17.66 -7.94 16.55
N ASN A 462 17.72 -9.26 16.55
CA ASN A 462 18.72 -10.01 15.76
C ASN A 462 18.16 -10.53 14.43
N CYS A 463 16.83 -10.66 14.32
CA CYS A 463 16.15 -11.21 13.15
C CYS A 463 14.95 -10.34 12.79
N HIS A 464 15.21 -9.39 11.89
CA HIS A 464 14.24 -8.43 11.37
C HIS A 464 14.59 -8.09 9.90
N PRO A 465 13.65 -7.59 9.10
CA PRO A 465 13.96 -7.02 7.78
C PRO A 465 14.89 -5.81 7.89
N ASP A 466 15.70 -5.55 6.86
CA ASP A 466 16.78 -4.56 6.93
C ASP A 466 16.28 -3.14 7.22
N TYR A 467 15.05 -2.79 6.79
CA TYR A 467 14.45 -1.49 7.06
C TYR A 467 14.27 -1.22 8.57
N LEU A 468 14.13 -2.25 9.40
CA LEU A 468 14.01 -2.11 10.86
C LEU A 468 15.35 -1.93 11.59
N SER A 469 16.47 -1.98 10.87
CA SER A 469 17.79 -1.82 11.49
C SER A 469 18.02 -0.38 11.99
N PRO A 470 18.84 -0.19 13.06
CA PRO A 470 19.26 1.15 13.49
C PRO A 470 19.96 1.93 12.35
N GLN A 471 20.73 1.23 11.51
CA GLN A 471 21.44 1.82 10.38
C GLN A 471 20.46 2.32 9.30
N ALA A 472 19.44 1.52 8.97
CA ALA A 472 18.39 1.95 8.06
C ALA A 472 17.64 3.17 8.58
N HIS A 473 17.29 3.18 9.86
CA HIS A 473 16.67 4.33 10.51
C HIS A 473 17.55 5.58 10.42
N ALA A 474 18.84 5.48 10.75
CA ALA A 474 19.75 6.62 10.65
C ALA A 474 19.91 7.17 9.21
N ARG A 475 19.71 6.33 8.19
CA ARG A 475 19.76 6.74 6.77
C ARG A 475 18.44 7.35 6.30
N LEU A 476 17.32 6.68 6.57
CA LEU A 476 16.00 7.07 6.09
C LEU A 476 15.34 8.20 6.90
N SER A 477 15.80 8.47 8.13
CA SER A 477 15.37 9.65 8.90
C SER A 477 16.04 10.95 8.47
N ARG A 478 16.92 10.94 7.47
CA ARG A 478 17.56 12.17 6.97
C ARG A 478 16.55 13.03 6.20
N PRO A 479 16.61 14.37 6.31
CA PRO A 479 15.81 15.25 5.46
C PRO A 479 16.03 14.91 3.97
N GLY A 480 14.94 14.82 3.23
CA GLY A 480 14.94 14.51 1.80
C GLY A 480 15.12 13.04 1.41
N ALA A 481 15.25 12.11 2.38
CA ALA A 481 15.42 10.68 2.09
C ALA A 481 14.27 10.06 1.26
N PHE A 482 13.09 10.69 1.27
CA PHE A 482 11.91 10.24 0.54
C PHE A 482 11.48 11.21 -0.59
N ASP A 483 12.32 12.18 -0.97
CA ASP A 483 11.96 13.16 -2.03
C ASP A 483 11.67 12.50 -3.38
N GLY A 484 12.29 11.35 -3.65
CA GLY A 484 12.05 10.51 -4.84
C GLY A 484 10.87 9.54 -4.73
N LEU A 485 10.18 9.45 -3.59
CA LEU A 485 9.09 8.48 -3.39
C LEU A 485 7.74 9.05 -3.81
N ARG A 486 6.99 8.30 -4.64
CA ARG A 486 5.62 8.59 -5.06
C ARG A 486 4.75 7.38 -4.78
N ILE A 487 3.74 7.53 -3.95
CA ILE A 487 2.81 6.48 -3.54
C ILE A 487 1.50 6.68 -4.30
N HIS A 488 1.23 5.78 -5.23
CA HIS A 488 0.05 5.76 -6.09
C HIS A 488 -0.99 4.78 -5.56
N THR A 489 -2.23 5.26 -5.44
CA THR A 489 -3.37 4.41 -5.09
C THR A 489 -4.16 4.10 -6.34
N ASP A 490 -3.73 3.07 -7.05
CA ASP A 490 -4.25 2.76 -8.37
C ASP A 490 -3.83 1.39 -8.88
N GLU A 491 -4.39 1.03 -10.04
CA GLU A 491 -3.92 -0.09 -10.84
C GLU A 491 -2.56 0.24 -11.47
N ILE A 492 -1.68 -0.77 -11.57
CA ILE A 492 -0.35 -0.66 -12.18
C ILE A 492 -0.45 -0.05 -13.59
N ASP A 493 -1.45 -0.48 -14.34
CA ASP A 493 -1.72 -0.03 -15.70
C ASP A 493 -2.06 1.46 -15.80
N GLU A 494 -2.83 2.01 -14.85
CA GLU A 494 -3.15 3.45 -14.81
C GLU A 494 -1.93 4.28 -14.44
N VAL A 495 -1.05 3.76 -13.58
CA VAL A 495 0.21 4.43 -13.22
C VAL A 495 1.18 4.41 -14.40
N LEU A 496 1.37 3.25 -15.05
CA LEU A 496 2.26 3.10 -16.21
C LEU A 496 1.84 4.03 -17.35
N ALA A 497 0.55 4.21 -17.59
CA ALA A 497 0.03 5.13 -18.61
C ALA A 497 0.39 6.61 -18.34
N ARG A 498 0.75 6.96 -17.10
CA ARG A 498 1.14 8.30 -16.68
C ARG A 498 2.64 8.43 -16.38
N ILE A 499 3.44 7.42 -16.75
CA ILE A 499 4.89 7.49 -16.71
C ILE A 499 5.40 7.85 -18.10
N THR A 500 6.32 8.81 -18.16
CA THR A 500 6.96 9.21 -19.42
C THR A 500 7.62 7.99 -20.09
N PRO A 501 7.30 7.70 -21.36
CA PRO A 501 7.87 6.56 -22.08
C PRO A 501 9.41 6.54 -22.04
N GLY A 502 9.99 5.36 -21.84
CA GLY A 502 11.43 5.17 -21.83
C GLY A 502 12.17 5.69 -20.59
N THR A 503 11.48 6.09 -19.52
CA THR A 503 12.11 6.63 -18.30
C THR A 503 12.22 5.61 -17.16
N LEU A 504 11.36 4.59 -17.13
CA LEU A 504 11.40 3.56 -16.10
C LEU A 504 12.62 2.64 -16.33
N THR A 505 13.39 2.33 -15.28
CA THR A 505 14.55 1.43 -15.43
C THR A 505 14.27 0.04 -14.84
N VAL A 506 13.47 -0.02 -13.78
CA VAL A 506 13.09 -1.26 -13.11
C VAL A 506 11.60 -1.25 -12.78
N ALA A 507 10.90 -2.35 -13.10
CA ALA A 507 9.55 -2.61 -12.62
C ALA A 507 9.53 -3.89 -11.79
N VAL A 508 8.95 -3.85 -10.60
CA VAL A 508 8.81 -4.98 -9.70
C VAL A 508 7.32 -5.28 -9.56
N VAL A 509 6.84 -6.22 -10.37
CA VAL A 509 5.40 -6.55 -10.49
C VAL A 509 5.02 -7.80 -9.68
N MET A 510 6.00 -8.46 -9.06
CA MET A 510 5.80 -9.67 -8.23
C MET A 510 4.92 -10.71 -8.93
N ASP A 511 3.94 -11.28 -8.25
CA ASP A 511 3.01 -12.29 -8.73
C ASP A 511 1.69 -11.72 -9.23
N SER A 512 1.61 -10.42 -9.53
CA SER A 512 0.36 -9.79 -9.97
C SER A 512 -0.23 -10.44 -11.21
N MET A 513 0.62 -10.94 -12.13
CA MET A 513 0.18 -11.60 -13.35
C MET A 513 -0.28 -13.05 -13.14
N ASP A 514 0.01 -13.68 -11.99
CA ASP A 514 -0.59 -14.98 -11.63
C ASP A 514 -2.12 -14.87 -11.45
N TRP A 515 -2.64 -13.65 -11.30
CA TRP A 515 -4.05 -13.37 -11.10
C TRP A 515 -4.81 -13.26 -12.41
N PHE A 516 -4.11 -13.09 -13.54
CA PHE A 516 -4.72 -12.92 -14.85
C PHE A 516 -5.23 -14.25 -15.41
N ASP A 517 -6.30 -14.17 -16.20
CA ASP A 517 -6.79 -15.30 -16.96
C ASP A 517 -5.84 -15.54 -18.15
N PRO A 518 -5.27 -16.75 -18.32
CA PRO A 518 -4.37 -17.07 -19.44
C PRO A 518 -4.95 -16.80 -20.83
N GLY A 519 -6.28 -16.81 -20.98
CA GLY A 519 -6.97 -16.52 -22.24
C GLY A 519 -7.31 -15.04 -22.45
N SER A 520 -7.05 -14.18 -21.47
CA SER A 520 -7.38 -12.75 -21.54
C SER A 520 -6.23 -11.91 -22.12
N ASN A 521 -6.59 -10.74 -22.65
CA ASN A 521 -5.61 -9.76 -23.15
C ASN A 521 -4.91 -8.96 -22.02
N ALA A 522 -5.21 -9.24 -20.74
CA ALA A 522 -4.73 -8.46 -19.60
C ALA A 522 -3.20 -8.49 -19.47
N ALA A 523 -2.58 -9.68 -19.60
CA ALA A 523 -1.13 -9.83 -19.54
C ALA A 523 -0.45 -9.07 -20.69
N ALA A 524 -0.89 -9.30 -21.93
CA ALA A 524 -0.34 -8.64 -23.11
C ALA A 524 -0.49 -7.10 -23.04
N ALA A 525 -1.63 -6.59 -22.57
CA ALA A 525 -1.86 -5.17 -22.37
C ALA A 525 -0.90 -4.57 -21.32
N GLN A 526 -0.72 -5.23 -20.17
CA GLN A 526 0.20 -4.78 -19.14
C GLN A 526 1.66 -4.84 -19.60
N VAL A 527 2.07 -5.92 -20.28
CA VAL A 527 3.42 -6.08 -20.85
C VAL A 527 3.68 -5.02 -21.92
N THR A 528 2.68 -4.66 -22.74
CA THR A 528 2.79 -3.56 -23.71
C THR A 528 3.06 -2.22 -23.02
N LYS A 529 2.33 -1.92 -21.93
CA LYS A 529 2.54 -0.70 -21.14
C LYS A 529 3.91 -0.69 -20.46
N LEU A 530 4.35 -1.83 -19.91
CA LEU A 530 5.70 -1.99 -19.37
C LEU A 530 6.77 -1.75 -20.43
N ASN A 531 6.62 -2.31 -21.65
CA ASN A 531 7.55 -2.06 -22.74
C ASN A 531 7.65 -0.56 -23.03
N ARG A 532 6.53 0.15 -23.16
CA ARG A 532 6.52 1.59 -23.46
C ARG A 532 7.15 2.43 -22.35
N ALA A 533 6.86 2.13 -21.09
CA ALA A 533 7.38 2.87 -19.95
C ALA A 533 8.89 2.63 -19.71
N LEU A 534 9.39 1.42 -19.96
CA LEU A 534 10.77 1.04 -19.70
C LEU A 534 11.74 1.61 -20.75
N CYS A 535 12.90 2.07 -20.27
CA CYS A 535 14.05 2.36 -21.11
C CYS A 535 14.58 1.07 -21.78
N MET A 536 15.36 1.21 -22.85
CA MET A 536 16.07 0.08 -23.45
C MET A 536 17.02 -0.57 -22.42
N GLY A 537 16.95 -1.89 -22.28
CA GLY A 537 17.68 -2.62 -21.23
C GLY A 537 17.02 -2.55 -19.84
N GLY A 538 15.88 -1.85 -19.70
CA GLY A 538 15.07 -1.83 -18.50
C GLY A 538 14.58 -3.24 -18.13
N ARG A 539 14.35 -3.48 -16.84
CA ARG A 539 14.14 -4.82 -16.28
C ARG A 539 12.82 -4.93 -15.53
N VAL A 540 12.11 -6.03 -15.75
CA VAL A 540 10.93 -6.41 -14.97
C VAL A 540 11.30 -7.57 -14.06
N LEU A 541 11.19 -7.40 -12.75
CA LEU A 541 11.27 -8.47 -11.76
C LEU A 541 9.87 -8.98 -11.45
N LEU A 542 9.68 -10.29 -11.65
CA LEU A 542 8.46 -10.98 -11.30
C LEU A 542 8.76 -12.27 -10.54
N ARG A 543 7.80 -12.69 -9.73
CA ARG A 543 7.81 -13.95 -8.98
C ARG A 543 6.50 -14.66 -9.28
N SER A 544 6.49 -15.99 -9.25
CA SER A 544 5.28 -16.74 -9.55
C SER A 544 5.15 -17.96 -8.66
N ALA A 545 3.89 -18.34 -8.40
CA ALA A 545 3.55 -19.65 -7.86
C ALA A 545 3.87 -20.78 -8.86
N GLY A 546 4.02 -20.46 -10.16
CA GLY A 546 4.44 -21.40 -11.19
C GLY A 546 5.95 -21.51 -11.31
N LEU A 547 6.40 -22.68 -11.76
CA LEU A 547 7.78 -23.02 -12.11
C LEU A 547 8.22 -22.35 -13.42
N ARG A 548 7.29 -22.21 -14.37
CA ARG A 548 7.39 -21.35 -15.57
C ARG A 548 6.00 -20.79 -15.87
N PRO A 549 5.68 -19.56 -15.44
CA PRO A 549 4.37 -18.98 -15.73
C PRO A 549 4.15 -18.73 -17.23
N TRP A 550 2.89 -18.88 -17.67
CA TRP A 550 2.47 -18.77 -19.08
C TRP A 550 2.73 -17.38 -19.68
N TYR A 551 2.63 -16.32 -18.89
CA TYR A 551 2.80 -14.94 -19.35
C TYR A 551 4.26 -14.57 -19.69
N LEU A 552 5.24 -15.46 -19.45
CA LEU A 552 6.60 -15.26 -19.95
C LEU A 552 6.65 -15.25 -21.49
N ASP A 553 5.78 -16.03 -22.13
CA ASP A 553 5.68 -16.03 -23.59
C ASP A 553 5.13 -14.69 -24.09
N GLU A 554 4.27 -14.02 -23.30
CA GLU A 554 3.82 -12.65 -23.62
C GLU A 554 4.95 -11.62 -23.50
N PHE A 555 5.82 -11.74 -22.49
CA PHE A 555 7.03 -10.91 -22.41
C PHE A 555 7.91 -11.09 -23.65
N GLU A 556 8.14 -12.33 -24.09
CA GLU A 556 8.96 -12.62 -25.26
C GLU A 556 8.36 -12.06 -26.55
N ARG A 557 7.04 -12.23 -26.75
CA ARG A 557 6.31 -11.64 -27.89
C ARG A 557 6.36 -10.12 -27.93
N HIS A 558 6.51 -9.47 -26.77
CA HIS A 558 6.52 -8.01 -26.64
C HIS A 558 7.93 -7.42 -26.44
N GLY A 559 8.96 -8.10 -26.97
CA GLY A 559 10.31 -7.54 -27.08
C GLY A 559 11.16 -7.64 -25.81
N PHE A 560 10.84 -8.57 -24.91
CA PHE A 560 11.67 -8.88 -23.74
C PHE A 560 12.41 -10.20 -23.90
N VAL A 561 13.58 -10.30 -23.28
CA VAL A 561 14.26 -11.58 -23.04
C VAL A 561 14.08 -11.96 -21.59
N THR A 562 13.56 -13.17 -21.36
CA THR A 562 13.27 -13.70 -20.02
C THR A 562 14.45 -14.51 -19.49
N LYS A 563 14.80 -14.31 -18.21
CA LYS A 563 15.85 -15.08 -17.54
C LYS A 563 15.38 -15.54 -16.18
N CYS A 564 15.50 -16.83 -15.92
CA CYS A 564 15.24 -17.40 -14.59
C CYS A 564 16.39 -17.06 -13.64
N HIS A 565 16.06 -16.47 -12.49
CA HIS A 565 17.00 -16.15 -11.42
C HIS A 565 16.89 -17.10 -10.22
N GLY A 566 15.75 -17.79 -10.10
CA GLY A 566 15.56 -18.83 -9.12
C GLY A 566 14.37 -19.70 -9.51
N LYS A 567 14.51 -21.00 -9.33
CA LYS A 567 13.45 -21.98 -9.53
C LYS A 567 13.52 -23.01 -8.42
N ARG A 568 12.38 -23.31 -7.81
CA ARG A 568 12.30 -24.24 -6.71
C ARG A 568 12.40 -25.66 -7.24
N SER A 569 13.33 -26.43 -6.69
CA SER A 569 13.37 -27.89 -6.83
C SER A 569 13.08 -28.56 -5.49
N PRO A 570 12.56 -29.80 -5.49
CA PRO A 570 12.34 -30.54 -4.25
C PRO A 570 13.59 -30.53 -3.35
N GLY A 571 13.42 -30.19 -2.08
CA GLY A 571 14.53 -30.14 -1.11
C GLY A 571 15.41 -28.87 -1.16
N THR A 572 15.13 -27.92 -2.05
CA THR A 572 15.94 -26.69 -2.21
C THR A 572 15.10 -25.42 -2.06
N CYS A 573 15.70 -24.36 -1.53
CA CYS A 573 15.08 -23.05 -1.43
C CYS A 573 15.53 -22.12 -2.55
N ILE A 574 14.61 -21.29 -3.05
CA ILE A 574 14.97 -20.15 -3.92
C ILE A 574 15.47 -18.95 -3.11
N ASP A 575 14.95 -18.78 -1.89
CA ASP A 575 15.28 -17.73 -0.94
C ASP A 575 14.83 -18.10 0.48
N ARG A 576 15.05 -17.22 1.47
CA ARG A 576 14.67 -17.49 2.87
C ARG A 576 13.16 -17.58 3.07
N VAL A 577 12.36 -17.03 2.16
CA VAL A 577 10.90 -17.10 2.23
C VAL A 577 10.40 -18.38 1.58
N ASN A 578 10.91 -18.73 0.41
CA ASN A 578 10.59 -19.91 -0.40
C ASN A 578 9.09 -20.06 -0.76
N MET A 579 8.32 -18.97 -0.68
CA MET A 579 6.87 -18.97 -0.93
C MET A 579 6.54 -19.12 -2.41
N TYR A 580 7.30 -18.46 -3.28
CA TYR A 580 7.16 -18.55 -4.73
C TYR A 580 7.92 -19.75 -5.29
N ALA A 581 7.45 -20.30 -6.40
CA ALA A 581 8.11 -21.42 -7.07
C ALA A 581 9.19 -20.95 -8.05
N SER A 582 9.11 -19.72 -8.57
CA SER A 582 10.13 -19.16 -9.44
C SER A 582 10.26 -17.63 -9.34
N CYS A 583 11.42 -17.13 -9.78
CA CYS A 583 11.79 -15.71 -9.83
C CYS A 583 12.48 -15.43 -11.17
N TRP A 584 12.03 -14.38 -11.87
CA TRP A 584 12.44 -14.06 -13.23
C TRP A 584 12.77 -12.59 -13.41
N ILE A 585 13.74 -12.32 -14.30
CA ILE A 585 14.00 -10.99 -14.84
C ILE A 585 13.68 -11.00 -16.33
N CYS A 586 12.77 -10.13 -16.76
CA CYS A 586 12.46 -9.88 -18.16
C CYS A 586 13.14 -8.57 -18.58
N THR A 587 14.11 -8.63 -19.49
CA THR A 587 14.89 -7.46 -19.92
C THR A 587 14.42 -6.98 -21.28
N LYS A 588 14.06 -5.71 -21.40
CA LYS A 588 13.61 -5.12 -22.66
C LYS A 588 14.76 -5.05 -23.68
N GLN A 589 14.58 -5.69 -24.82
CA GLN A 589 15.54 -5.69 -25.93
C GLN A 589 15.00 -5.02 -27.20
N GLU A 590 13.69 -4.89 -27.33
CA GLU A 590 13.07 -4.28 -28.50
C GLU A 590 11.96 -3.30 -28.09
N ASN A 591 11.81 -2.22 -28.86
CA ASN A 591 10.66 -1.32 -28.73
C ASN A 591 9.50 -1.86 -29.56
N LEU A 592 8.29 -1.78 -29.03
CA LEU A 592 7.09 -2.03 -29.81
C LEU A 592 6.86 -0.92 -30.84
N ALA A 593 6.22 -1.26 -31.95
CA ALA A 593 5.78 -0.28 -32.94
C ALA A 593 4.81 0.74 -32.28
N PRO A 594 4.76 1.99 -32.77
CA PRO A 594 3.79 2.97 -32.29
C PRO A 594 2.36 2.42 -32.40
N PRO A 595 1.47 2.69 -31.44
CA PRO A 595 0.07 2.28 -31.55
C PRO A 595 -0.55 2.86 -32.82
N THR A 596 -1.23 2.03 -33.60
CA THR A 596 -2.18 2.51 -34.61
C THR A 596 -3.47 2.99 -33.92
N PRO A 597 -4.20 3.97 -34.47
CA PRO A 597 -5.41 4.55 -33.86
C PRO A 597 -6.49 3.50 -33.48
N GLU A 598 -6.54 2.37 -34.18
CA GLU A 598 -7.48 1.27 -33.93
C GLU A 598 -7.16 0.46 -32.66
N MET A 599 -5.91 0.45 -32.20
CA MET A 599 -5.50 -0.26 -30.97
C MET A 599 -5.93 0.48 -29.70
N GLU A 600 -6.08 1.80 -29.75
CA GLU A 600 -6.48 2.60 -28.57
C GLU A 600 -7.96 2.44 -28.23
N SER A 601 -8.83 2.17 -29.21
CA SER A 601 -10.28 2.02 -28.99
C SER A 601 -10.68 0.68 -28.38
N MET A 602 -9.89 -0.39 -28.55
CA MET A 602 -10.18 -1.70 -27.95
C MET A 602 -9.84 -1.76 -26.45
N VAL A 603 -8.85 -0.99 -26.00
CA VAL A 603 -8.36 -1.00 -24.61
C VAL A 603 -9.36 -0.36 -23.63
N GLY A 604 -10.24 0.53 -24.10
CA GLY A 604 -11.24 1.22 -23.25
C GLY A 604 -12.47 0.40 -22.87
N ALA A 605 -12.78 -0.68 -23.61
CA ALA A 605 -14.05 -1.41 -23.45
C ALA A 605 -13.98 -2.63 -22.51
N GLU A 606 -12.84 -3.32 -22.44
CA GLU A 606 -12.74 -4.63 -21.77
C GLU A 606 -12.51 -4.56 -20.24
N ILE A 607 -12.08 -3.40 -19.71
CA ILE A 607 -11.76 -3.21 -18.27
C ILE A 607 -13.02 -3.22 -17.38
N SER A 608 -14.21 -3.13 -17.98
CA SER A 608 -15.49 -3.10 -17.24
C SER A 608 -15.92 -4.44 -16.63
N ASN A 609 -15.26 -5.56 -16.96
CA ASN A 609 -15.72 -6.91 -16.60
C ASN A 609 -14.83 -7.70 -15.62
N LEU A 610 -13.86 -7.06 -14.96
CA LEU A 610 -13.17 -7.70 -13.83
C LEU A 610 -14.07 -7.71 -12.58
N GLN A 611 -14.91 -8.74 -12.44
CA GLN A 611 -15.47 -9.12 -11.15
C GLN A 611 -14.40 -9.88 -10.37
N ILE A 612 -13.88 -9.24 -9.32
CA ILE A 612 -13.09 -9.87 -8.24
C ILE A 612 -14.03 -10.67 -7.32
#